data_AF-A0A969URY0-F1
#
_entry.id   AF-A0A969URY0-F1
#
_cell.length_a   1.000
_cell.length_b   1.000
_cell.length_c   1.000
_cell.angle_alpha   90.00
_cell.angle_beta   90.00
_cell.angle_gamma   90.00
#
_symmetry.space_group_name_H-M   'P 1'
#
loop_
_entity.id
_entity.type
_entity.pdbx_description
1 polymer ?
#
loop_
_entity_poly.entity_id
_entity_poly.type
_entity_poly.pdbx_seq_one_letter_code
_entity_poly.pdbx_strand_id
1 'polypeptide(L)'
;MSDDRNHSSLLVPSSTQDHIQGVLSAKVVLVMYGDYQCSKSANVYKLIQGIKRELSTASGEDYLCFIFRHFPQIQIHPHAQRAAQAAECAAVQGQFWSMHDTLFAHQQNLGNGYLVEYANDLGLDIPQFLKELSKQVHVDRINEDIEGGLHSGVTAAPVLFINNIRYAGRWKITELITAIVAAIH
;
A
#
# COMPACT_ATOMS: atom_id res chain seq x y z
N MET A 1 0.16 36.19 2.90
CA MET A 1 -0.31 35.24 3.94
C MET A 1 -0.64 33.96 3.19
N SER A 2 0.33 33.06 3.14
CA SER A 2 0.31 31.87 2.28
C SER A 2 -0.50 30.76 2.94
N ASP A 3 -1.31 30.09 2.14
CA ASP A 3 -2.31 29.10 2.55
C ASP A 3 -1.64 27.78 2.95
N ASP A 4 -1.36 27.62 4.25
CA ASP A 4 -0.61 26.47 4.81
C ASP A 4 -1.51 25.27 5.20
N ARG A 5 -2.74 25.19 4.65
CA ARG A 5 -3.82 24.37 5.22
C ARG A 5 -4.21 23.07 4.51
N ASN A 6 -3.51 22.58 3.48
CA ASN A 6 -4.07 21.47 2.68
C ASN A 6 -3.14 20.30 2.28
N HIS A 7 -2.02 20.07 2.97
CA HIS A 7 -1.11 18.94 2.66
C HIS A 7 -0.84 17.97 3.83
N SER A 8 -1.58 18.14 4.93
CA SER A 8 -1.47 17.31 6.14
C SER A 8 -2.60 16.28 6.26
N SER A 9 -3.55 16.22 5.32
CA SER A 9 -4.70 15.31 5.38
C SER A 9 -4.89 14.48 4.12
N LEU A 10 -5.41 13.27 4.30
CA LEU A 10 -5.88 12.40 3.23
C LEU A 10 -7.18 12.99 2.66
N LEU A 11 -7.14 13.43 1.41
CA LEU A 11 -8.31 14.07 0.78
C LEU A 11 -9.21 13.07 0.04
N VAL A 12 -8.64 11.96 -0.44
CA VAL A 12 -9.41 10.87 -1.04
C VAL A 12 -9.80 9.87 0.05
N PRO A 13 -11.09 9.79 0.44
CA PRO A 13 -11.53 8.91 1.52
C PRO A 13 -11.18 7.45 1.28
N SER A 14 -10.99 6.70 2.35
CA SER A 14 -10.90 5.24 2.29
C SER A 14 -12.24 4.64 1.90
N SER A 15 -12.26 3.62 1.05
CA SER A 15 -13.47 2.98 0.55
C SER A 15 -13.30 1.48 0.32
N THR A 16 -14.38 0.77 -0.01
CA THR A 16 -14.34 -0.67 -0.33
C THR A 16 -13.62 -1.00 -1.64
N GLN A 17 -13.19 0.00 -2.41
CA GLN A 17 -12.35 -0.18 -3.60
C GLN A 17 -10.85 -0.23 -3.25
N ASP A 18 -10.49 0.10 -2.01
CA ASP A 18 -9.13 -0.01 -1.50
C ASP A 18 -8.77 -1.47 -1.19
N HIS A 19 -7.48 -1.79 -1.30
CA HIS A 19 -6.96 -3.04 -0.76
C HIS A 19 -6.87 -2.94 0.76
N ILE A 20 -7.71 -3.69 1.46
CA ILE A 20 -7.92 -3.61 2.92
C ILE A 20 -7.46 -4.90 3.62
N GLN A 21 -6.80 -4.78 4.77
CA GLN A 21 -6.72 -5.81 5.80
C GLN A 21 -7.35 -5.28 7.10
N GLY A 22 -8.35 -5.98 7.61
CA GLY A 22 -9.21 -5.52 8.71
C GLY A 22 -10.55 -4.99 8.18
N VAL A 23 -11.21 -4.12 8.94
CA VAL A 23 -12.52 -3.55 8.60
C VAL A 23 -12.47 -2.02 8.60
N LEU A 24 -13.13 -1.35 7.64
CA LEU A 24 -13.14 0.12 7.55
C LEU A 24 -13.75 0.82 8.79
N SER A 25 -14.54 0.09 9.57
CA SER A 25 -15.09 0.54 10.86
C SER A 25 -14.14 0.40 12.05
N ALA A 26 -12.89 -0.03 11.81
CA ALA A 26 -11.87 -0.13 12.85
C ALA A 26 -11.61 1.23 13.51
N LYS A 27 -11.15 1.22 14.77
CA LYS A 27 -10.82 2.45 15.51
C LYS A 27 -9.75 3.29 14.82
N VAL A 28 -8.83 2.62 14.12
CA VAL A 28 -7.79 3.26 13.36
C VAL A 28 -7.77 2.74 11.93
N VAL A 29 -7.81 3.65 10.96
CA VAL A 29 -7.54 3.38 9.55
C VAL A 29 -6.16 3.94 9.22
N LEU A 30 -5.24 3.04 8.87
CA LEU A 30 -3.88 3.34 8.44
C LEU A 30 -3.77 3.16 6.92
N VAL A 31 -3.60 4.26 6.20
CA VAL A 31 -3.38 4.25 4.74
C VAL A 31 -1.90 4.42 4.45
N MET A 32 -1.34 3.54 3.63
CA MET A 32 0.02 3.66 3.09
C MET A 32 -0.01 3.86 1.59
N TYR A 33 0.60 4.95 1.11
CA TYR A 33 1.02 5.05 -0.28
C TYR A 33 2.42 4.45 -0.42
N GLY A 34 2.59 3.48 -1.31
CA GLY A 34 3.81 2.69 -1.41
C GLY A 34 4.27 2.38 -2.83
N ASP A 35 5.56 2.05 -2.91
CA ASP A 35 6.26 1.65 -4.13
C ASP A 35 7.01 0.35 -3.84
N TYR A 36 6.71 -0.72 -4.57
CA TYR A 36 7.27 -2.05 -4.35
C TYR A 36 8.78 -2.15 -4.54
N GLN A 37 9.41 -1.26 -5.33
CA GLN A 37 10.85 -1.28 -5.56
C GLN A 37 11.60 -0.31 -4.63
N CYS A 38 10.88 0.51 -3.86
CA CYS A 38 11.45 1.40 -2.89
C CYS A 38 11.81 0.67 -1.58
N SER A 39 13.09 0.66 -1.21
CA SER A 39 13.55 0.04 0.05
C SER A 39 12.93 0.67 1.30
N LYS A 40 12.66 1.98 1.28
CA LYS A 40 11.97 2.66 2.38
C LYS A 40 10.54 2.16 2.54
N SER A 41 9.80 1.98 1.45
CA SER A 41 8.44 1.41 1.47
C SER A 41 8.44 0.02 2.10
N ALA A 42 9.38 -0.85 1.72
CA ALA A 42 9.48 -2.19 2.32
C ALA A 42 9.81 -2.14 3.82
N ASN A 43 10.70 -1.24 4.26
CA ASN A 43 11.00 -1.08 5.68
C ASN A 43 9.77 -0.60 6.47
N VAL A 44 9.01 0.35 5.93
CA VAL A 44 7.76 0.81 6.53
C VAL A 44 6.72 -0.31 6.56
N TYR A 45 6.57 -1.07 5.49
CA TYR A 45 5.64 -2.20 5.45
C TYR A 45 5.98 -3.26 6.52
N LYS A 46 7.27 -3.61 6.70
CA LYS A 46 7.73 -4.49 7.78
C LYS A 46 7.38 -3.96 9.18
N LEU A 47 7.50 -2.64 9.39
CA LEU A 47 7.07 -2.03 10.65
C LEU A 47 5.56 -2.20 10.85
N ILE A 48 4.75 -1.94 9.82
CA ILE A 48 3.29 -2.09 9.87
C ILE A 48 2.90 -3.54 10.19
N GLN A 49 3.56 -4.53 9.58
CA GLN A 49 3.32 -5.94 9.90
C GLN A 49 3.60 -6.25 11.38
N GLY A 50 4.69 -5.69 11.94
CA GLY A 50 5.00 -5.79 13.36
C GLY A 50 3.92 -5.18 14.26
N ILE A 51 3.46 -3.98 13.89
CA ILE A 51 2.41 -3.24 14.61
C ILE A 51 1.09 -4.00 14.59
N LYS A 52 0.67 -4.48 13.41
CA LYS A 52 -0.55 -5.27 13.26
C LYS A 52 -0.52 -6.48 14.19
N ARG A 53 0.58 -7.24 14.19
CA ARG A 53 0.73 -8.42 15.06
C ARG A 53 0.63 -8.04 16.56
N GLU A 54 1.28 -6.96 16.97
CA GLU A 54 1.25 -6.49 18.36
C GLU A 54 -0.16 -6.04 18.78
N LEU A 55 -0.82 -5.22 17.96
CA LEU A 55 -2.15 -4.69 18.26
C LEU A 55 -3.24 -5.76 18.17
N SER A 56 -3.18 -6.68 17.21
CA SER A 56 -4.14 -7.79 17.14
C SER A 56 -4.07 -8.68 18.38
N THR A 57 -2.87 -8.92 18.91
CA THR A 57 -2.68 -9.69 20.15
C THR A 57 -3.24 -8.95 21.38
N ALA A 58 -3.08 -7.62 21.43
CA ALA A 58 -3.44 -6.82 22.61
C ALA A 58 -4.90 -6.35 22.62
N SER A 59 -5.49 -6.07 21.46
CA SER A 59 -6.74 -5.29 21.32
C SER A 59 -7.77 -5.90 20.36
N GLY A 60 -7.48 -7.05 19.75
CA GLY A 60 -8.35 -7.74 18.80
C GLY A 60 -8.11 -7.33 17.33
N GLU A 61 -8.62 -8.14 16.40
CA GLU A 61 -8.37 -7.99 14.96
C GLU A 61 -9.02 -6.73 14.35
N ASP A 62 -10.10 -6.22 14.95
CA ASP A 62 -10.83 -5.04 14.47
C ASP A 62 -10.25 -3.70 14.94
N TYR A 63 -9.08 -3.71 15.58
CA TYR A 63 -8.48 -2.50 16.12
C TYR A 63 -7.86 -1.60 15.02
N LEU A 64 -7.22 -2.22 14.04
CA LEU A 64 -6.45 -1.54 13.00
C LEU A 64 -6.84 -2.04 11.61
N CYS A 65 -7.38 -1.14 10.79
CA CYS A 65 -7.56 -1.34 9.36
C CYS A 65 -6.31 -0.83 8.63
N PHE A 66 -5.66 -1.70 7.87
CA PHE A 66 -4.55 -1.32 7.01
C PHE A 66 -5.00 -1.26 5.55
N ILE A 67 -4.67 -0.16 4.89
CA ILE A 67 -4.93 0.08 3.47
C ILE A 67 -3.61 0.35 2.76
N PHE A 68 -3.44 -0.26 1.59
CA PHE A 68 -2.35 0.06 0.68
C PHE A 68 -2.85 0.70 -0.60
N ARG A 69 -2.18 1.78 -1.02
CA ARG A 69 -2.38 2.47 -2.30
C ARG A 69 -1.08 2.55 -3.07
N HIS A 70 -1.15 2.39 -4.38
CA HIS A 70 -0.01 2.42 -5.26
C HIS A 70 0.51 3.86 -5.46
N PHE A 71 1.82 4.04 -5.34
CA PHE A 71 2.50 5.29 -5.71
C PHE A 71 3.88 5.01 -6.33
N PRO A 72 3.93 4.31 -7.48
CA PRO A 72 5.17 3.92 -8.14
C PRO A 72 5.94 5.15 -8.68
N GLN A 73 7.22 5.26 -8.32
CA GLN A 73 8.09 6.37 -8.74
C GLN A 73 8.99 5.95 -9.91
N ILE A 74 8.38 5.80 -11.09
CA ILE A 74 9.01 5.18 -12.27
C ILE A 74 10.33 5.82 -12.72
N GLN A 75 10.57 7.09 -12.39
CA GLN A 75 11.79 7.82 -12.76
C GLN A 75 13.06 7.27 -12.09
N ILE A 76 12.91 6.66 -10.90
CA ILE A 76 14.01 6.06 -10.14
C ILE A 76 13.81 4.57 -9.90
N HIS A 77 12.59 4.06 -10.12
CA HIS A 77 12.20 2.68 -9.90
C HIS A 77 11.52 2.10 -11.16
N PRO A 78 12.28 1.66 -12.18
CA PRO A 78 11.73 1.31 -13.49
C PRO A 78 10.72 0.15 -13.46
N HIS A 79 10.89 -0.83 -12.58
CA HIS A 79 9.94 -1.93 -12.37
C HIS A 79 8.72 -1.63 -11.48
N ALA A 80 8.61 -0.45 -10.86
CA ALA A 80 7.57 -0.18 -9.85
C ALA A 80 6.16 -0.23 -10.43
N GLN A 81 5.96 0.34 -11.62
CA GLN A 81 4.66 0.30 -12.31
C GLN A 81 4.24 -1.13 -12.65
N ARG A 82 5.18 -1.95 -13.12
CA ARG A 82 4.90 -3.35 -13.47
C ARG A 82 4.58 -4.19 -12.24
N ALA A 83 5.27 -3.96 -11.13
CA ALA A 83 4.96 -4.60 -9.85
C ALA A 83 3.56 -4.20 -9.34
N ALA A 84 3.19 -2.91 -9.44
CA ALA A 84 1.83 -2.45 -9.10
C ALA A 84 0.77 -3.13 -9.98
N GLN A 85 0.99 -3.19 -11.30
CA GLN A 85 0.08 -3.91 -12.21
C GLN A 85 -0.04 -5.40 -11.85
N ALA A 86 1.04 -6.07 -11.47
CA ALA A 86 1.02 -7.46 -11.04
C ALA A 86 0.19 -7.66 -9.77
N ALA A 87 0.28 -6.74 -8.81
CA ALA A 87 -0.55 -6.76 -7.61
C ALA A 87 -2.05 -6.64 -7.96
N GLU A 88 -2.41 -5.74 -8.87
CA GLU A 88 -3.81 -5.59 -9.33
C GLU A 88 -4.31 -6.79 -10.16
N CYS A 89 -3.46 -7.39 -10.99
CA CYS A 89 -3.79 -8.64 -11.68
C CYS A 89 -4.06 -9.78 -10.69
N ALA A 90 -3.35 -9.82 -9.57
CA ALA A 90 -3.61 -10.76 -8.48
C ALA A 90 -4.86 -10.39 -7.68
N ALA A 91 -5.20 -9.10 -7.56
CA ALA A 91 -6.37 -8.63 -6.83
C ALA A 91 -7.68 -9.14 -7.43
N VAL A 92 -7.82 -9.09 -8.76
CA VAL A 92 -9.03 -9.62 -9.44
C VAL A 92 -9.19 -11.13 -9.31
N GLN A 93 -8.14 -11.82 -8.86
CA GLN A 93 -8.13 -13.25 -8.55
C GLN A 93 -8.14 -13.53 -7.04
N GLY A 94 -8.39 -12.51 -6.20
CA GLY A 94 -8.51 -12.64 -4.75
C GLY A 94 -7.18 -12.78 -4.00
N GLN A 95 -6.05 -12.50 -4.65
CA GLN A 95 -4.70 -12.77 -4.14
C GLN A 95 -3.83 -11.50 -4.04
N PHE A 96 -4.45 -10.32 -3.91
CA PHE A 96 -3.73 -9.05 -3.79
C PHE A 96 -2.65 -9.12 -2.71
N TRP A 97 -3.02 -9.49 -1.48
CA TRP A 97 -2.12 -9.47 -0.32
C TRP A 97 -0.98 -10.48 -0.45
N SER A 98 -1.24 -11.67 -1.01
CA SER A 98 -0.21 -12.68 -1.27
C SER A 98 0.81 -12.20 -2.31
N MET A 99 0.34 -11.52 -3.36
CA MET A 99 1.23 -10.89 -4.35
C MET A 99 1.97 -9.70 -3.74
N HIS A 100 1.29 -8.84 -2.99
CA HIS A 100 1.85 -7.69 -2.29
C HIS A 100 3.02 -8.08 -1.38
N ASP A 101 2.85 -9.13 -0.57
CA ASP A 101 3.90 -9.68 0.29
C ASP A 101 5.08 -10.21 -0.52
N THR A 102 4.80 -10.96 -1.59
CA THR A 102 5.82 -11.51 -2.49
C THR A 102 6.64 -10.41 -3.15
N LEU A 103 6.00 -9.34 -3.65
CA LEU A 103 6.68 -8.22 -4.31
C LEU A 103 7.59 -7.46 -3.34
N PHE A 104 7.15 -7.20 -2.10
CA PHE A 104 8.00 -6.57 -1.09
C PHE A 104 9.13 -7.47 -0.59
N ALA A 105 8.95 -8.79 -0.61
CA ALA A 105 10.02 -9.73 -0.29
C ALA A 105 11.10 -9.80 -1.38
N HIS A 106 10.75 -9.50 -2.64
CA HIS A 106 11.63 -9.68 -3.80
C HIS A 106 11.91 -8.38 -4.58
N GLN A 107 12.18 -7.27 -3.89
CA GLN A 107 12.30 -5.94 -4.51
C GLN A 107 13.36 -5.82 -5.63
N GLN A 108 14.37 -6.71 -5.64
CA GLN A 108 15.42 -6.74 -6.68
C GLN A 108 15.02 -7.55 -7.92
N ASN A 109 13.94 -8.33 -7.84
CA ASN A 109 13.50 -9.28 -8.84
C ASN A 109 12.07 -8.94 -9.31
N LEU A 110 11.87 -7.72 -9.80
CA LEU A 110 10.54 -7.21 -10.22
C LEU A 110 10.36 -7.13 -11.75
N GLY A 111 11.25 -7.77 -12.51
CA GLY A 111 11.12 -7.90 -13.96
C GLY A 111 9.97 -8.83 -14.35
N ASN A 112 9.42 -8.66 -15.55
CA ASN A 112 8.22 -9.39 -16.01
C ASN A 112 8.30 -10.92 -15.83
N GLY A 113 9.47 -11.53 -16.06
CA GLY A 113 9.66 -12.97 -15.87
C GLY A 113 9.38 -13.41 -14.43
N TYR A 114 9.95 -12.68 -13.46
CA TYR A 114 9.73 -12.94 -12.03
C TYR A 114 8.27 -12.68 -11.63
N LEU A 115 7.64 -11.62 -12.14
CA LEU A 115 6.23 -11.34 -11.84
C LEU A 115 5.30 -12.49 -12.26
N VAL A 116 5.60 -13.14 -13.39
CA VAL A 116 4.87 -14.31 -13.88
C VAL A 116 5.16 -15.55 -13.04
N GLU A 117 6.42 -15.75 -12.63
CA GLU A 117 6.81 -16.81 -11.68
C GLU A 117 6.05 -16.68 -10.36
N TYR A 118 6.00 -15.47 -9.78
CA TYR A 118 5.25 -15.21 -8.56
C TYR A 118 3.75 -15.45 -8.72
N ALA A 119 3.16 -15.04 -9.85
CA ALA A 119 1.77 -15.34 -10.16
C ALA A 119 1.52 -16.86 -10.20
N ASN A 120 2.45 -17.62 -10.80
CA ASN A 120 2.35 -19.07 -10.90
C ASN A 120 2.45 -19.75 -9.53
N ASP A 121 3.41 -19.32 -8.70
CA ASP A 121 3.61 -19.86 -7.36
C ASP A 121 2.43 -19.58 -6.42
N LEU A 122 1.74 -18.47 -6.65
CA LEU A 122 0.49 -18.11 -5.95
C LEU A 122 -0.75 -18.84 -6.50
N GLY A 123 -0.59 -19.67 -7.55
CA GLY A 123 -1.68 -20.44 -8.14
C GLY A 123 -2.68 -19.60 -8.95
N LEU A 124 -2.24 -18.45 -9.49
CA LEU A 124 -3.08 -17.61 -10.34
C LEU A 124 -3.32 -18.24 -11.71
N ASP A 125 -4.41 -17.85 -12.37
CA ASP A 125 -4.64 -18.09 -13.80
C ASP A 125 -3.61 -17.28 -14.61
N ILE A 126 -2.58 -17.99 -15.11
CA ILE A 126 -1.47 -17.38 -15.85
C ILE A 126 -1.90 -16.83 -17.21
N PRO A 127 -2.72 -17.52 -18.03
CA PRO A 127 -3.29 -16.91 -19.23
C PRO A 127 -4.02 -15.58 -18.96
N GLN A 128 -4.85 -15.50 -17.92
CA GLN A 128 -5.51 -14.26 -17.52
C GLN A 128 -4.49 -13.20 -17.07
N PHE A 129 -3.57 -13.56 -16.17
CA PHE A 129 -2.56 -12.66 -15.64
C PHE A 129 -1.68 -12.05 -16.74
N LEU A 130 -1.18 -12.88 -17.66
CA LEU A 130 -0.38 -12.42 -18.80
C LEU A 130 -1.16 -11.49 -19.73
N LYS A 131 -2.43 -11.80 -19.99
CA LYS A 131 -3.32 -10.97 -20.80
C LYS A 131 -3.54 -9.61 -20.13
N GLU A 132 -3.82 -9.57 -18.84
CA GLU A 132 -4.07 -8.33 -18.11
C GLU A 132 -2.82 -7.47 -17.98
N LEU A 133 -1.68 -8.08 -17.62
CA LEU A 133 -0.40 -7.39 -17.49
C LEU A 133 0.11 -6.86 -18.84
N SER A 134 -0.03 -7.63 -19.93
CA SER A 134 0.38 -7.18 -21.27
C SER A 134 -0.50 -6.05 -21.80
N LYS A 135 -1.81 -6.14 -21.59
CA LYS A 135 -2.78 -5.10 -21.98
C LYS A 135 -2.85 -3.93 -21.01
N GLN A 136 -2.14 -4.00 -19.89
CA GLN A 136 -2.10 -2.96 -18.87
C GLN A 136 -3.49 -2.61 -18.33
N VAL A 137 -4.34 -3.63 -18.14
CA VAL A 137 -5.77 -3.47 -17.80
C VAL A 137 -5.99 -2.63 -16.55
N HIS A 138 -5.08 -2.70 -15.58
CA HIS A 138 -5.23 -2.06 -14.27
C HIS A 138 -4.46 -0.75 -14.11
N VAL A 139 -4.00 -0.14 -15.21
CA VAL A 139 -3.28 1.15 -15.15
C VAL A 139 -4.15 2.25 -14.56
N ASP A 140 -5.43 2.30 -14.92
CA ASP A 140 -6.32 3.36 -14.44
C ASP A 140 -6.52 3.28 -12.93
N ARG A 141 -6.67 2.07 -12.37
CA ARG A 141 -6.75 1.85 -10.92
C ARG A 141 -5.51 2.36 -10.18
N ILE A 142 -4.32 2.17 -10.77
CA ILE A 142 -3.05 2.66 -10.22
C ILE A 142 -2.96 4.19 -10.35
N ASN A 143 -3.42 4.75 -11.47
CA ASN A 143 -3.46 6.19 -11.67
C ASN A 143 -4.41 6.89 -10.69
N GLU A 144 -5.56 6.28 -10.38
CA GLU A 144 -6.48 6.78 -9.35
C GLU A 144 -5.81 6.89 -7.97
N ASP A 145 -5.01 5.89 -7.57
CA ASP A 145 -4.20 5.97 -6.35
C ASP A 145 -3.16 7.09 -6.44
N ILE A 146 -2.44 7.19 -7.55
CA ILE A 146 -1.42 8.23 -7.75
C ILE A 146 -2.06 9.62 -7.65
N GLU A 147 -3.15 9.87 -8.37
CA GLU A 147 -3.87 11.15 -8.34
C GLU A 147 -4.42 11.45 -6.95
N GLY A 148 -5.00 10.46 -6.27
CA GLY A 148 -5.47 10.63 -4.89
C GLY A 148 -4.34 10.95 -3.91
N GLY A 149 -3.18 10.35 -4.10
CA GLY A 149 -1.95 10.67 -3.38
C GLY A 149 -1.49 12.10 -3.63
N LEU A 150 -1.39 12.51 -4.89
CA LEU A 150 -0.99 13.86 -5.29
C LEU A 150 -1.94 14.93 -4.71
N HIS A 151 -3.25 14.70 -4.81
CA HIS A 151 -4.26 15.58 -4.18
C HIS A 151 -4.08 15.66 -2.66
N SER A 152 -3.66 14.56 -2.02
CA SER A 152 -3.37 14.50 -0.58
C SER A 152 -1.96 14.98 -0.21
N GLY A 153 -1.20 15.57 -1.14
CA GLY A 153 0.15 16.10 -0.91
C GLY A 153 1.26 15.03 -0.84
N VAL A 154 1.01 13.82 -1.35
CA VAL A 154 2.03 12.77 -1.51
C VAL A 154 2.90 13.12 -2.72
N THR A 155 4.19 13.36 -2.48
CA THR A 155 5.16 13.65 -3.54
C THR A 155 6.20 12.54 -3.70
N ALA A 156 6.31 11.67 -2.69
CA ALA A 156 7.21 10.52 -2.72
C ALA A 156 6.73 9.41 -1.79
N ALA A 157 6.97 8.16 -2.16
CA ALA A 157 6.70 7.00 -1.33
C ALA A 157 7.87 6.70 -0.36
N PRO A 158 7.60 6.16 0.84
CA PRO A 158 6.28 5.92 1.43
C PRO A 158 5.69 7.14 2.15
N VAL A 159 4.36 7.23 2.21
CA VAL A 159 3.61 8.15 3.09
C VAL A 159 2.55 7.36 3.85
N LEU A 160 2.37 7.69 5.14
CA LEU A 160 1.29 7.16 5.96
C LEU A 160 0.28 8.24 6.33
N PHE A 161 -0.99 7.84 6.41
CA PHE A 161 -2.06 8.59 7.04
C PHE A 161 -2.72 7.73 8.11
N ILE A 162 -2.90 8.30 9.30
CA ILE A 162 -3.59 7.69 10.45
C ILE A 162 -4.89 8.47 10.64
N ASN A 163 -6.05 7.84 10.46
CA ASN A 163 -7.36 8.50 10.55
C ASN A 163 -7.43 9.81 9.74
N ASN A 164 -6.98 9.73 8.48
CA ASN A 164 -6.88 10.83 7.52
C ASN A 164 -5.82 11.90 7.83
N ILE A 165 -5.05 11.79 8.91
CA ILE A 165 -3.97 12.74 9.22
C ILE A 165 -2.62 12.16 8.81
N ARG A 166 -1.84 12.93 8.06
CA ARG A 166 -0.52 12.53 7.58
C ARG A 166 0.43 12.31 8.76
N TYR A 167 1.03 11.13 8.82
CA TYR A 167 2.05 10.84 9.81
C TYR A 167 3.37 11.52 9.44
N ALA A 168 3.84 12.40 10.32
CA ALA A 168 5.11 13.12 10.17
C ALA A 168 6.17 12.70 11.21
N GLY A 169 5.88 11.64 11.98
CA GLY A 169 6.77 11.14 13.03
C GLY A 169 7.93 10.28 12.52
N ARG A 170 8.66 9.67 13.44
CA ARG A 170 9.81 8.81 13.12
C ARG A 170 9.36 7.42 12.73
N TRP A 171 10.00 6.83 11.73
CA TRP A 171 9.79 5.46 11.27
C TRP A 171 10.38 4.42 12.24
N LYS A 172 9.81 4.34 13.44
CA LYS A 172 10.13 3.36 14.49
C LYS A 172 8.83 2.75 14.99
N ILE A 173 8.87 1.46 15.33
CA ILE A 173 7.68 0.72 15.75
C ILE A 173 6.99 1.39 16.96
N THR A 174 7.75 1.78 17.99
CA THR A 174 7.21 2.42 19.20
C THR A 174 6.53 3.76 18.93
N GLU A 175 7.10 4.57 18.04
CA GLU A 175 6.60 5.90 17.67
C GLU A 175 5.32 5.78 16.84
N LEU A 176 5.26 4.81 15.92
CA LEU A 176 4.07 4.53 15.12
C LEU A 176 2.95 3.95 15.98
N ILE A 177 3.24 3.02 16.90
CA ILE A 177 2.25 2.49 17.84
C ILE A 177 1.70 3.63 18.70
N THR A 178 2.58 4.48 19.25
CA THR A 178 2.15 5.63 20.06
C THR A 178 1.21 6.54 19.28
N ALA A 179 1.52 6.84 18.02
CA ALA A 179 0.67 7.66 17.17
C ALA A 179 -0.66 6.98 16.82
N ILE A 180 -0.66 5.67 16.55
CA ILE A 180 -1.86 4.87 16.27
C ILE A 180 -2.78 4.86 17.50
N VAL A 181 -2.23 4.57 18.68
CA VAL A 181 -3.00 4.54 19.94
C VAL A 181 -3.54 5.93 20.28
N ALA A 182 -2.76 6.99 20.06
CA ALA A 182 -3.19 8.36 20.31
C ALA A 182 -4.26 8.87 19.33
N ALA A 183 -4.38 8.28 18.14
CA ALA A 183 -5.36 8.64 17.13
C ALA A 183 -6.77 8.06 17.41
N ILE A 184 -6.91 7.27 18.48
CA ILE A 184 -8.17 6.72 18.93
C ILE A 184 -8.89 7.80 19.73
N HIS A 185 -10.01 8.26 19.19
CA HIS A 185 -11.00 9.03 19.93
C HIS A 185 -11.96 8.08 20.65
#